data_AF-A0A2N2WAZ0-F1
#
_entry.id   AF-A0A2N2WAZ0-F1
#
_cell.length_a   1.000
_cell.length_b   1.000
_cell.length_c   1.000
_cell.angle_alpha   90.00
_cell.angle_beta   90.00
_cell.angle_gamma   90.00
#
_symmetry.space_group_name_H-M   'P 1'
#
loop_
_entity.id
_entity.type
_entity.pdbx_description
1 polymer ?
#
loop_
_entity_poly.entity_id
_entity_poly.type
_entity_poly.pdbx_seq_one_letter_code
_entity_poly.pdbx_strand_id
1 'polypeptide(L)'
;MINVMLCGAGDVSELLPPFNEAAIEIGFNPFNFTNGTILYHNYGINKWERNSRLTVNSSDILVFVINERFGELTWNAELEEAMHNGKNFLVLCRLETYTNYRFFKDNRFEYPNNLDNNKRELYILLDRIESVNQLSVIPFNIFDFKIIVKEHLMKLFKYALTLTEKENQKNSFIPILMSSKYDTHIQNYINVRNDKICKEILFDAFENIEMRKRALDYFIYSKSLSDEELSELCVDMEQGLRRKAINLLNELISPVNKIEIIFENVIPNIANIDDVGVLRRAIKSFINIDIELSLRYFNLFFPANDVGTPKRIIANLKEKETELNFLIELKPDLKVTLIDLVNMCINYNSEKTDWKNIANEMLIKYGAN
;
A
#
# COMPACT_ATOMS: atom_id res chain seq x y z
N MET A 1 32.18 -0.39 7.11
CA MET A 1 32.49 -1.19 5.92
C MET A 1 31.56 -2.40 5.97
N ILE A 2 30.91 -2.76 4.86
CA ILE A 2 29.91 -3.85 4.86
C ILE A 2 30.62 -5.19 5.03
N ASN A 3 30.14 -6.04 5.94
CA ASN A 3 30.65 -7.41 6.14
C ASN A 3 29.88 -8.37 5.22
N VAL A 4 30.59 -8.99 4.27
CA VAL A 4 30.00 -9.95 3.34
C VAL A 4 30.62 -11.32 3.57
N MET A 5 29.79 -12.32 3.84
CA MET A 5 30.23 -13.65 4.20
C MET A 5 30.05 -14.64 3.05
N LEU A 6 31.15 -15.21 2.58
CA LEU A 6 31.11 -16.39 1.72
C LEU A 6 30.80 -17.62 2.57
N CYS A 7 29.62 -18.18 2.36
CA CYS A 7 29.13 -19.33 3.10
C CYS A 7 29.54 -20.62 2.37
N GLY A 8 30.16 -21.52 3.14
CA GLY A 8 30.79 -22.74 2.63
C GLY A 8 32.11 -23.02 3.33
N ALA A 9 32.55 -24.27 3.27
CA ALA A 9 33.81 -24.73 3.85
C ALA A 9 34.78 -25.08 2.71
N GLY A 10 35.17 -26.35 2.58
CA GLY A 10 36.12 -26.78 1.53
C GLY A 10 35.56 -26.64 0.11
N ASP A 11 34.24 -26.75 -0.05
CA ASP A 11 33.49 -26.70 -1.31
C ASP A 11 33.56 -25.35 -2.04
N VAL A 12 33.88 -24.27 -1.32
CA VAL A 12 34.03 -22.91 -1.88
C VAL A 12 35.48 -22.42 -1.94
N SER A 13 36.45 -23.28 -1.63
CA SER A 13 37.87 -22.92 -1.57
C SER A 13 38.42 -22.30 -2.87
N GLU A 14 38.01 -22.84 -4.03
CA GLU A 14 38.40 -22.31 -5.35
C GLU A 14 37.78 -20.94 -5.67
N LEU A 15 36.68 -20.58 -4.99
CA LEU A 15 35.98 -19.31 -5.18
C LEU A 15 36.47 -18.23 -4.21
N LEU A 16 37.30 -18.59 -3.24
CA LEU A 16 37.80 -17.66 -2.24
C LEU A 16 38.72 -16.57 -2.82
N PRO A 17 39.69 -16.86 -3.71
CA PRO A 17 40.46 -15.81 -4.38
C PRO A 17 39.59 -14.82 -5.16
N PRO A 18 38.70 -15.24 -6.09
CA PRO A 18 37.85 -14.28 -6.82
C PRO A 18 36.85 -13.55 -5.92
N PHE A 19 36.42 -14.14 -4.79
CA PHE A 19 35.62 -13.43 -3.78
C PHE A 19 36.40 -12.31 -3.09
N ASN A 20 37.64 -12.57 -2.68
CA ASN A 20 38.50 -11.56 -2.05
C ASN A 20 38.91 -10.45 -3.03
N GLU A 21 39.11 -10.78 -4.30
CA GLU A 21 39.29 -9.76 -5.36
C GLU A 21 38.05 -8.86 -5.48
N ALA A 22 36.84 -9.44 -5.47
CA ALA A 22 35.60 -8.66 -5.44
C ALA A 22 35.54 -7.75 -4.20
N ALA A 23 36.00 -8.24 -3.05
CA ALA A 23 36.06 -7.48 -1.80
C ALA A 23 36.93 -6.24 -1.92
N ILE A 24 38.11 -6.36 -2.53
CA ILE A 24 39.02 -5.23 -2.77
C ILE A 24 38.42 -4.24 -3.77
N GLU A 25 37.84 -4.72 -4.87
CA GLU A 25 37.27 -3.85 -5.91
C GLU A 25 36.06 -3.04 -5.42
N ILE A 26 35.22 -3.64 -4.56
CA ILE A 26 33.98 -3.03 -4.05
C ILE A 26 34.23 -2.30 -2.71
N GLY A 27 35.26 -2.69 -1.96
CA GLY A 27 35.55 -2.16 -0.63
C GLY A 27 34.69 -2.74 0.49
N PHE A 28 34.36 -4.04 0.42
CA PHE A 28 33.68 -4.75 1.52
C PHE A 28 34.67 -5.58 2.34
N ASN A 29 34.28 -5.97 3.56
CA ASN A 29 35.07 -6.82 4.44
C ASN A 29 34.69 -8.30 4.25
N PRO A 30 35.55 -9.16 3.69
CA PRO A 30 35.20 -10.54 3.36
C PRO A 30 35.32 -11.45 4.58
N PHE A 31 34.21 -12.10 4.94
CA PHE A 31 34.18 -13.18 5.92
C PHE A 31 34.12 -14.53 5.22
N ASN A 32 34.87 -15.51 5.72
CA ASN A 32 34.82 -16.89 5.23
C ASN A 32 35.27 -17.85 6.34
N PHE A 33 34.79 -19.09 6.27
CA PHE A 33 35.15 -20.12 7.25
C PHE A 33 36.56 -20.71 7.02
N THR A 34 37.04 -20.69 5.78
CA THR A 34 38.28 -21.34 5.35
C THR A 34 39.55 -20.71 5.90
N ASN A 35 39.59 -19.37 6.05
CA ASN A 35 40.77 -18.63 6.53
C ASN A 35 40.64 -18.18 7.99
N GLY A 36 39.62 -18.63 8.72
CA GLY A 36 39.44 -18.29 10.14
C GLY A 36 39.11 -16.81 10.40
N THR A 37 38.64 -16.06 9.39
CA THR A 37 38.13 -14.69 9.54
C THR A 37 36.70 -14.68 10.10
N ILE A 38 36.47 -15.51 11.12
CA ILE A 38 35.21 -15.63 11.86
C ILE A 38 35.40 -15.10 13.28
N LEU A 39 34.30 -14.69 13.91
CA LEU A 39 34.32 -14.37 15.34
C LEU A 39 34.53 -15.67 16.14
N TYR A 40 35.78 -15.94 16.52
CA TYR A 40 36.13 -17.08 17.37
C TYR A 40 35.89 -16.74 18.84
N HIS A 41 34.98 -17.45 19.49
CA HIS A 41 35.01 -17.61 20.95
C HIS A 41 35.51 -19.02 21.28
N ASN A 42 36.72 -19.11 21.82
CA ASN A 42 37.40 -20.38 22.15
C ASN A 42 36.82 -21.02 23.42
N TYR A 43 35.61 -21.58 23.37
CA TYR A 43 35.07 -22.42 24.46
C TYR A 43 34.30 -23.65 23.96
N GLY A 44 34.90 -24.85 24.06
CA GLY A 44 34.20 -26.15 24.09
C GLY A 44 33.86 -26.86 22.76
N ILE A 45 33.28 -28.07 22.89
CA ILE A 45 33.04 -29.09 21.84
C ILE A 45 31.92 -28.70 20.84
N ASN A 46 31.01 -27.77 21.19
CA ASN A 46 29.96 -27.25 20.29
C ASN A 46 30.40 -25.99 19.50
N LYS A 47 31.68 -25.95 19.10
CA LYS A 47 32.36 -24.75 18.62
C LYS A 47 31.88 -24.27 17.25
N TRP A 48 31.62 -25.21 16.34
CA TRP A 48 31.44 -24.87 14.93
C TRP A 48 30.07 -24.24 14.65
N GLU A 49 28.99 -24.91 15.03
CA GLU A 49 27.62 -24.44 14.79
C GLU A 49 27.34 -23.10 15.50
N ARG A 50 27.83 -22.94 16.73
CA ARG A 50 27.68 -21.69 17.47
C ARG A 50 28.47 -20.54 16.83
N ASN A 51 29.71 -20.78 16.40
CA ASN A 51 30.51 -19.76 15.73
C ASN A 51 29.95 -19.41 14.35
N SER A 52 29.38 -20.40 13.65
CA SER A 52 28.67 -20.22 12.39
C SER A 52 27.49 -19.27 12.54
N ARG A 53 26.57 -19.53 13.49
CA ARG A 53 25.43 -18.63 13.76
C ARG A 53 25.86 -17.22 14.21
N LEU A 54 26.90 -17.12 15.04
CA LEU A 54 27.44 -15.81 15.45
C LEU A 54 27.98 -15.02 14.25
N THR A 55 28.67 -15.70 13.33
CA THR A 55 29.24 -15.06 12.13
C THR A 55 28.14 -14.63 11.17
N VAL A 56 27.10 -15.45 10.97
CA VAL A 56 25.88 -15.08 10.23
C VAL A 56 25.26 -13.80 10.80
N ASN A 57 25.14 -13.72 12.12
CA ASN A 57 24.55 -12.57 12.78
C ASN A 57 25.40 -11.29 12.68
N SER A 58 26.72 -11.42 12.67
CA SER A 58 27.65 -10.29 12.46
C SER A 58 27.82 -9.85 11.00
N SER A 59 27.29 -10.63 10.05
CA SER A 59 27.36 -10.34 8.63
C SER A 59 26.17 -9.49 8.17
N ASP A 60 26.42 -8.56 7.25
CA ASP A 60 25.39 -7.72 6.65
C ASP A 60 24.74 -8.42 5.46
N ILE A 61 25.56 -9.17 4.69
CA ILE A 61 25.13 -9.94 3.53
C ILE A 61 25.79 -11.32 3.55
N LEU A 62 25.01 -12.36 3.29
CA LEU A 62 25.52 -13.73 3.12
C LEU A 62 25.52 -14.15 1.67
N VAL A 63 26.54 -14.89 1.26
CA VAL A 63 26.71 -15.41 -0.10
C VAL A 63 26.81 -16.92 -0.03
N PHE A 64 25.69 -17.60 -0.25
CA PHE A 64 25.60 -19.05 -0.31
C PHE A 64 25.97 -19.52 -1.71
N VAL A 65 26.85 -20.52 -1.81
CA VAL A 65 27.28 -21.04 -3.11
C VAL A 65 27.05 -22.54 -3.22
N ILE A 66 26.37 -22.94 -4.29
CA ILE A 66 26.23 -24.32 -4.74
C ILE A 66 27.25 -24.52 -5.86
N ASN A 67 28.46 -24.93 -5.47
CA ASN A 67 29.63 -24.95 -6.35
C ASN A 67 29.84 -26.27 -7.11
N GLU A 68 29.26 -27.37 -6.64
CA GLU A 68 29.46 -28.70 -7.24
C GLU A 68 28.28 -29.14 -8.10
N ARG A 69 28.56 -30.07 -9.03
CA ARG A 69 27.51 -30.70 -9.85
C ARG A 69 26.52 -31.45 -8.95
N PHE A 70 27.01 -32.14 -7.91
CA PHE A 70 26.23 -32.83 -6.87
C PHE A 70 27.14 -33.07 -5.64
N GLY A 71 26.80 -32.51 -4.47
CA GLY A 71 27.65 -32.59 -3.27
C GLY A 71 26.93 -32.11 -2.01
N GLU A 72 27.48 -32.45 -0.84
CA GLU A 72 26.97 -32.10 0.49
C GLU A 72 27.10 -30.59 0.73
N LEU A 73 25.98 -29.92 1.03
CA LEU A 73 25.96 -28.49 1.31
C LEU A 73 26.40 -28.26 2.75
N THR A 74 27.59 -27.68 2.93
CA THR A 74 28.18 -27.50 4.26
C THR A 74 27.62 -26.29 5.02
N TRP A 75 26.64 -25.59 4.46
CA TRP A 75 26.13 -24.31 4.98
C TRP A 75 24.63 -24.28 5.30
N ASN A 76 23.97 -25.45 5.40
CA ASN A 76 22.52 -25.52 5.65
C ASN A 76 22.10 -24.83 6.96
N ALA A 77 22.90 -24.95 8.02
CA ALA A 77 22.60 -24.31 9.31
C ALA A 77 22.64 -22.77 9.21
N GLU A 78 23.58 -22.24 8.44
CA GLU A 78 23.74 -20.82 8.15
C GLU A 78 22.55 -20.28 7.36
N LEU A 79 22.05 -21.04 6.39
CA LEU A 79 20.87 -20.65 5.61
C LEU A 79 19.62 -20.57 6.50
N GLU A 80 19.37 -21.57 7.34
CA GLU A 80 18.22 -21.55 8.26
C GLU A 80 18.28 -20.36 9.21
N GLU A 81 19.45 -20.08 9.79
CA GLU A 81 19.63 -18.93 10.69
C GLU A 81 19.45 -17.60 9.94
N ALA A 82 19.97 -17.48 8.72
CA ALA A 82 19.80 -16.30 7.88
C ALA A 82 18.32 -16.04 7.55
N MET A 83 17.57 -17.09 7.20
CA MET A 83 16.14 -17.01 6.93
C MET A 83 15.34 -16.63 8.17
N HIS A 84 15.64 -17.24 9.32
CA HIS A 84 14.96 -16.94 10.59
C HIS A 84 15.15 -15.49 11.02
N ASN A 85 16.35 -14.94 10.83
CA ASN A 85 16.70 -13.57 11.24
C ASN A 85 16.43 -12.52 10.15
N GLY A 86 15.83 -12.90 9.01
CA GLY A 86 15.55 -11.97 7.91
C GLY A 86 16.81 -11.32 7.33
N LYS A 87 17.94 -12.03 7.32
CA LYS A 87 19.21 -11.52 6.79
C LYS A 87 19.15 -11.39 5.27
N ASN A 88 19.88 -10.40 4.74
CA ASN A 88 20.07 -10.28 3.29
C ASN A 88 21.05 -11.36 2.82
N PHE A 89 20.69 -12.13 1.79
CA PHE A 89 21.59 -13.11 1.23
C PHE A 89 21.42 -13.31 -0.27
N LEU A 90 22.47 -13.83 -0.89
CA LEU A 90 22.54 -14.27 -2.28
C LEU A 90 22.73 -15.78 -2.30
N VAL A 91 22.00 -16.46 -3.18
CA VAL A 91 22.21 -17.89 -3.46
C VAL A 91 22.75 -18.01 -4.89
N LEU A 92 24.03 -18.34 -5.00
CA LEU A 92 24.72 -18.56 -6.26
C LEU A 92 24.74 -20.06 -6.54
N CYS A 93 24.37 -20.47 -7.75
CA CYS A 93 24.40 -21.88 -8.14
C CYS A 93 25.15 -22.05 -9.45
N ARG A 94 25.92 -23.12 -9.60
CA ARG A 94 26.53 -23.44 -10.89
C ARG A 94 25.47 -23.47 -11.98
N LEU A 95 25.75 -22.82 -13.10
CA LEU A 95 24.84 -22.70 -14.24
C LEU A 95 24.33 -24.08 -14.69
N GLU A 96 25.23 -25.07 -14.80
CA GLU A 96 24.86 -26.44 -15.18
C GLU A 96 23.89 -27.09 -14.17
N THR A 97 24.18 -26.96 -12.87
CA THR A 97 23.35 -27.52 -11.79
C THR A 97 21.96 -26.90 -11.78
N TYR A 98 21.89 -25.56 -11.88
CA TYR A 98 20.63 -24.83 -11.90
C TYR A 98 19.82 -25.10 -13.17
N THR A 99 20.48 -25.19 -14.34
CA THR A 99 19.82 -25.53 -15.61
C THR A 99 19.19 -26.92 -15.56
N ASN A 100 19.90 -27.91 -14.99
CA ASN A 100 19.36 -29.25 -14.81
C ASN A 100 18.16 -29.25 -13.86
N TYR A 101 18.23 -28.53 -12.74
CA TYR A 101 17.10 -28.36 -11.83
C TYR A 101 15.88 -27.74 -12.53
N ARG A 102 16.07 -26.63 -13.26
CA ARG A 102 14.99 -25.95 -14.01
C ARG A 102 14.37 -26.86 -15.06
N PHE A 103 15.17 -27.66 -15.76
CA PHE A 103 14.64 -28.65 -16.71
C PHE A 103 13.64 -29.62 -16.06
N PHE A 104 13.94 -30.15 -14.86
CA PHE A 104 12.99 -31.04 -14.17
C PHE A 104 11.76 -30.29 -13.65
N LYS A 105 11.97 -29.11 -13.04
CA LYS A 105 10.90 -28.29 -12.47
C LYS A 105 9.91 -27.80 -13.52
N ASP A 106 10.39 -27.24 -14.62
CA ASP A 106 9.55 -26.63 -15.66
C ASP A 106 8.76 -27.68 -16.45
N ASN A 107 9.31 -28.88 -16.61
CA ASN A 107 8.62 -29.99 -17.28
C ASN A 107 7.75 -30.84 -16.34
N ARG A 108 7.62 -30.46 -15.06
CA ARG A 108 6.85 -31.18 -14.03
C ARG A 108 7.18 -32.68 -13.94
N PHE A 109 8.42 -33.05 -14.23
CA PHE A 109 8.84 -34.44 -14.08
C PHE A 109 8.93 -34.77 -12.59
N GLU A 110 8.39 -35.92 -12.18
CA GLU A 110 8.79 -36.49 -10.90
C GLU A 110 10.30 -36.69 -10.92
N TYR A 111 10.98 -36.21 -9.87
CA TYR A 111 12.41 -36.43 -9.73
C TYR A 111 12.67 -37.93 -9.86
N PRO A 112 13.50 -38.39 -10.82
CA PRO A 112 13.73 -39.81 -11.02
C PRO A 112 14.06 -40.50 -9.69
N ASN A 113 13.32 -41.54 -9.31
CA ASN A 113 13.55 -42.27 -8.05
C ASN A 113 14.96 -42.88 -7.94
N ASN A 114 15.71 -42.90 -9.05
CA ASN A 114 17.09 -43.37 -9.16
C ASN A 114 18.12 -42.23 -9.08
N LEU A 115 17.71 -41.00 -8.79
CA LEU A 115 18.64 -39.91 -8.47
C LEU A 115 19.34 -40.23 -7.16
N ASP A 116 20.67 -40.03 -7.15
CA ASP A 116 21.46 -40.06 -5.92
C ASP A 116 20.87 -39.10 -4.87
N ASN A 117 20.85 -39.52 -3.60
CA ASN A 117 20.17 -38.83 -2.50
C ASN A 117 20.62 -37.37 -2.38
N ASN A 118 21.90 -37.10 -2.56
CA ASN A 118 22.47 -35.76 -2.52
C ASN A 118 21.88 -34.83 -3.59
N LYS A 119 21.57 -35.36 -4.78
CA LYS A 119 20.94 -34.58 -5.87
C LYS A 119 19.50 -34.22 -5.53
N ARG A 120 18.79 -35.16 -4.92
CA ARG A 120 17.39 -34.98 -4.52
C ARG A 120 17.28 -33.91 -3.43
N GLU A 121 18.15 -33.97 -2.42
CA GLU A 121 18.20 -32.96 -1.35
C GLU A 121 18.52 -31.56 -1.88
N LEU A 122 19.47 -31.46 -2.82
CA LEU A 122 19.80 -30.19 -3.48
C LEU A 122 18.60 -29.59 -4.24
N TYR A 123 17.84 -30.41 -4.97
CA TYR A 123 16.66 -29.94 -5.70
C TYR A 123 15.53 -29.51 -4.77
N ILE A 124 15.32 -30.23 -3.66
CA ILE A 124 14.37 -29.82 -2.61
C ILE A 124 14.77 -28.47 -2.03
N LEU A 125 16.07 -28.26 -1.78
CA LEU A 125 16.57 -26.98 -1.28
C LEU A 125 16.32 -25.84 -2.28
N LEU A 126 16.64 -26.04 -3.55
CA LEU A 126 16.42 -25.03 -4.59
C LEU A 126 14.93 -24.67 -4.71
N ASP A 127 14.04 -25.66 -4.64
CA ASP A 127 12.60 -25.43 -4.67
C ASP A 127 12.10 -24.65 -3.45
N ARG A 128 12.65 -24.97 -2.26
CA ARG A 128 12.39 -24.21 -1.03
C ARG A 128 12.84 -22.76 -1.12
N ILE A 129 14.03 -22.51 -1.67
CA ILE A 129 14.58 -21.16 -1.81
C ILE A 129 13.73 -20.31 -2.76
N GLU A 130 13.35 -20.87 -3.91
CA GLU A 130 12.51 -20.16 -4.90
C GLU A 130 11.06 -19.94 -4.41
N SER A 131 10.51 -20.85 -3.61
CA SER A 131 9.12 -20.76 -3.11
C SER A 131 8.95 -19.79 -1.94
N VAL A 132 9.91 -19.71 -1.02
CA VAL A 132 9.76 -18.91 0.21
C VAL A 132 10.06 -17.43 -0.02
N ASN A 133 11.02 -17.08 -0.87
CA ASN A 133 11.65 -15.76 -0.77
C ASN A 133 11.45 -14.79 -1.95
N GLN A 134 10.79 -15.15 -3.06
CA GLN A 134 10.88 -14.39 -4.33
C GLN A 134 12.34 -14.08 -4.76
N LEU A 135 13.34 -14.68 -4.11
CA LEU A 135 14.76 -14.51 -4.37
C LEU A 135 15.12 -15.48 -5.49
N SER A 136 15.67 -14.95 -6.58
CA SER A 136 16.17 -15.77 -7.68
C SER A 136 17.50 -16.39 -7.28
N VAL A 137 17.61 -17.71 -7.41
CA VAL A 137 18.92 -18.39 -7.43
C VAL A 137 19.70 -17.85 -8.64
N ILE A 138 20.94 -17.43 -8.41
CA ILE A 138 21.76 -16.74 -9.39
C ILE A 138 22.69 -17.76 -10.05
N PRO A 139 22.45 -18.14 -11.31
CA PRO A 139 23.36 -19.06 -12.00
C PRO A 139 24.70 -18.39 -12.30
N PHE A 140 25.81 -19.12 -12.13
CA PHE A 140 27.15 -18.63 -12.45
C PHE A 140 28.06 -19.71 -13.07
N ASN A 141 29.09 -19.27 -13.79
CA ASN A 141 30.27 -20.08 -14.16
C ASN A 141 31.46 -19.65 -13.31
N ILE A 142 32.43 -20.55 -13.06
CA ILE A 142 33.64 -20.24 -12.23
C ILE A 142 34.30 -18.95 -12.68
N PHE A 143 34.55 -18.83 -13.99
CA PHE A 143 35.29 -17.72 -14.57
C PHE A 143 34.58 -16.37 -14.38
N ASP A 144 33.26 -16.38 -14.20
CA ASP A 144 32.44 -15.18 -14.05
C ASP A 144 32.05 -14.91 -12.60
N PHE A 145 32.42 -15.78 -11.64
CA PHE A 145 31.98 -15.71 -10.25
C PHE A 145 32.21 -14.32 -9.64
N LYS A 146 33.42 -13.74 -9.82
CA LYS A 146 33.76 -12.39 -9.34
C LYS A 146 32.79 -11.33 -9.89
N ILE A 147 32.51 -11.40 -11.19
CA ILE A 147 31.65 -10.43 -11.89
C ILE A 147 30.22 -10.56 -11.35
N ILE A 148 29.70 -11.79 -11.26
CA ILE A 148 28.35 -12.06 -10.78
C ILE A 148 28.17 -11.60 -9.32
N VAL A 149 29.10 -11.92 -8.43
CA VAL A 149 29.05 -11.45 -7.03
C VAL A 149 29.02 -9.92 -6.99
N LYS A 150 29.89 -9.24 -7.74
CA LYS A 150 29.92 -7.78 -7.80
C LYS A 150 28.60 -7.20 -8.29
N GLU A 151 28.08 -7.69 -9.41
CA GLU A 151 26.83 -7.19 -9.98
C GLU A 151 25.66 -7.37 -9.02
N HIS A 152 25.55 -8.52 -8.36
CA HIS A 152 24.43 -8.80 -7.46
C HIS A 152 24.53 -8.06 -6.13
N LEU A 153 25.73 -7.87 -5.58
CA LEU A 153 25.93 -6.96 -4.45
C LEU A 153 25.59 -5.51 -4.81
N MET A 154 25.95 -5.04 -6.01
CA MET A 154 25.57 -3.70 -6.48
C MET A 154 24.06 -3.56 -6.69
N LYS A 155 23.36 -4.61 -7.12
CA LYS A 155 21.89 -4.62 -7.21
C LYS A 155 21.25 -4.48 -5.82
N LEU A 156 21.74 -5.20 -4.81
CA LEU A 156 21.28 -5.05 -3.43
C LEU A 156 21.54 -3.64 -2.89
N PHE A 157 22.73 -3.08 -3.15
CA PHE A 157 23.07 -1.72 -2.75
C PHE A 157 22.17 -0.68 -3.42
N LYS A 158 21.92 -0.80 -4.73
CA LYS A 158 21.00 0.07 -5.48
C LYS A 158 19.58 -0.02 -4.93
N TYR A 159 19.12 -1.22 -4.57
CA TYR A 159 17.82 -1.43 -3.94
C TYR A 159 17.73 -0.71 -2.59
N ALA A 160 18.74 -0.89 -1.72
CA ALA A 160 18.83 -0.19 -0.44
C ALA A 160 18.82 1.34 -0.61
N LEU A 161 19.62 1.87 -1.54
CA LEU A 161 19.61 3.31 -1.85
C LEU A 161 18.24 3.80 -2.30
N THR A 162 17.52 3.01 -3.10
CA THR A 162 16.16 3.36 -3.54
C THR A 162 15.17 3.40 -2.38
N LEU A 163 15.30 2.48 -1.41
CA LEU A 163 14.48 2.49 -0.19
C LEU A 163 14.79 3.72 0.68
N THR A 164 16.08 4.00 0.91
CA THR A 164 16.52 5.19 1.65
C THR A 164 16.09 6.48 0.95
N GLU A 165 16.12 6.53 -0.38
CA GLU A 165 15.65 7.69 -1.13
C GLU A 165 14.14 7.90 -0.92
N LYS A 166 13.31 6.85 -0.99
CA LYS A 166 11.87 6.95 -0.71
C LYS A 166 11.61 7.44 0.71
N GLU A 167 12.35 6.92 1.69
CA GLU A 167 12.24 7.34 3.08
C GLU A 167 12.63 8.82 3.24
N ASN A 168 13.76 9.24 2.65
CA ASN A 168 14.20 10.64 2.65
C ASN A 168 13.19 11.56 1.96
N GLN A 169 12.58 11.12 0.86
CA GLN A 169 11.51 11.87 0.18
C GLN A 169 10.31 12.08 1.12
N LYS A 170 9.82 11.02 1.77
CA LYS A 170 8.75 11.10 2.79
C LYS A 170 9.14 12.07 3.91
N ASN A 171 10.33 11.90 4.49
CA ASN A 171 10.83 12.73 5.59
C ASN A 171 11.03 14.21 5.20
N SER A 172 11.37 14.49 3.94
CA SER A 172 11.50 15.87 3.45
C SER A 172 10.16 16.57 3.23
N PHE A 173 9.12 15.80 2.91
CA PHE A 173 7.81 16.34 2.57
C PHE A 173 6.89 16.50 3.80
N ILE A 174 7.00 15.63 4.80
CA ILE A 174 6.19 15.70 6.03
C ILE A 174 6.25 17.09 6.70
N PRO A 175 7.41 17.74 6.88
CA PRO A 175 7.47 19.08 7.47
C PRO A 175 6.73 20.16 6.67
N ILE A 176 6.62 19.99 5.35
CA ILE A 176 5.86 20.88 4.46
C ILE A 176 4.36 20.63 4.66
N LEU A 177 3.96 19.36 4.67
CA LEU A 177 2.57 18.93 4.92
C LEU A 177 2.05 19.43 6.28
N MET A 178 2.91 19.42 7.30
CA MET A 178 2.59 19.83 8.67
C MET A 178 2.95 21.28 8.98
N SER A 179 3.34 22.06 7.97
CA SER A 179 3.75 23.45 8.15
C SER A 179 2.59 24.34 8.61
N SER A 180 2.87 25.34 9.46
CA SER A 180 1.89 26.39 9.80
C SER A 180 1.50 27.26 8.60
N LYS A 181 2.33 27.29 7.54
CA LYS A 181 2.08 28.03 6.30
C LYS A 181 1.57 27.14 5.17
N TYR A 182 0.87 26.06 5.53
CA TYR A 182 0.38 25.04 4.61
C TYR A 182 -0.33 25.63 3.38
N ASP A 183 -1.38 26.43 3.58
CA ASP A 183 -2.25 26.95 2.51
C ASP A 183 -1.49 27.81 1.49
N THR A 184 -0.38 28.43 1.91
CA THR A 184 0.43 29.31 1.04
C THR A 184 1.44 28.53 0.21
N HIS A 185 1.95 27.41 0.71
CA HIS A 185 3.10 26.74 0.09
C HIS A 185 2.75 25.42 -0.58
N ILE A 186 1.71 24.72 -0.13
CA ILE A 186 1.45 23.34 -0.56
C ILE A 186 1.24 23.21 -2.07
N GLN A 187 0.66 24.23 -2.70
CA GLN A 187 0.42 24.27 -4.15
C GLN A 187 1.71 24.15 -4.97
N ASN A 188 2.84 24.67 -4.47
CA ASN A 188 4.14 24.56 -5.13
C ASN A 188 4.74 23.15 -5.06
N TYR A 189 4.13 22.25 -4.27
CA TYR A 189 4.59 20.89 -4.04
C TYR A 189 3.60 19.85 -4.60
N ILE A 190 2.71 20.27 -5.50
CA ILE A 190 1.82 19.36 -6.23
C ILE A 190 2.62 18.65 -7.33
N ASN A 191 2.78 17.34 -7.21
CA ASN A 191 3.45 16.50 -8.20
C ASN A 191 3.18 15.02 -7.91
N VAL A 192 3.36 14.16 -8.92
CA VAL A 192 3.10 12.71 -8.85
C VAL A 192 3.79 12.01 -7.67
N ARG A 193 4.99 12.45 -7.28
CA ARG A 193 5.72 11.86 -6.16
C ARG A 193 5.04 12.19 -4.83
N ASN A 194 4.70 13.46 -4.61
CA ASN A 194 4.07 13.90 -3.38
C ASN A 194 2.61 13.42 -3.29
N ASP A 195 1.90 13.29 -4.41
CA ASP A 195 0.61 12.60 -4.49
C ASP A 195 0.71 11.19 -3.91
N LYS A 196 1.71 10.41 -4.33
CA LYS A 196 1.91 9.05 -3.82
C LYS A 196 2.15 9.04 -2.31
N ILE A 197 3.01 9.92 -1.80
CA ILE A 197 3.29 10.04 -0.36
C ILE A 197 2.00 10.42 0.40
N CYS A 198 1.23 11.37 -0.11
CA CYS A 198 -0.05 11.76 0.49
C CYS A 198 -1.05 10.60 0.50
N LYS A 199 -1.12 9.78 -0.56
CA LYS A 199 -1.98 8.57 -0.57
C LYS A 199 -1.53 7.56 0.47
N GLU A 200 -0.23 7.26 0.55
CA GLU A 200 0.33 6.36 1.57
C GLU A 200 0.01 6.82 3.00
N ILE A 201 0.08 8.14 3.27
CA ILE A 201 -0.31 8.72 4.56
C ILE A 201 -1.83 8.66 4.77
N LEU A 202 -2.61 9.06 3.76
CA LEU A 202 -4.05 9.24 3.88
C LEU A 202 -4.79 7.93 4.13
N PHE A 203 -4.37 6.84 3.49
CA PHE A 203 -5.03 5.52 3.57
C PHE A 203 -4.40 4.58 4.61
N ASP A 204 -3.36 5.01 5.34
CA ASP A 204 -2.83 4.24 6.47
C ASP A 204 -3.68 4.48 7.73
N ALA A 205 -4.41 3.45 8.15
CA ALA A 205 -5.27 3.49 9.33
C ALA A 205 -4.50 3.69 10.66
N PHE A 206 -3.20 3.42 10.69
CA PHE A 206 -2.35 3.58 11.88
C PHE A 206 -1.59 4.90 11.92
N GLU A 207 -1.65 5.69 10.85
CA GLU A 207 -0.97 6.98 10.75
C GLU A 207 -1.66 8.05 11.62
N ASN A 208 -0.92 9.09 11.97
CA ASN A 208 -1.47 10.18 12.78
C ASN A 208 -2.67 10.84 12.10
N ILE A 209 -3.81 10.94 12.80
CA ILE A 209 -5.04 11.48 12.23
C ILE A 209 -4.89 12.90 11.66
N GLU A 210 -4.07 13.74 12.29
CA GLU A 210 -3.89 15.11 11.82
C GLU A 210 -3.03 15.16 10.56
N MET A 211 -2.07 14.24 10.43
CA MET A 211 -1.35 14.02 9.16
C MET A 211 -2.29 13.52 8.06
N ARG A 212 -3.15 12.54 8.36
CA ARG A 212 -4.16 12.04 7.40
C ARG A 212 -5.07 13.17 6.91
N LYS A 213 -5.56 14.02 7.82
CA LYS A 213 -6.39 15.19 7.46
C LYS A 213 -5.64 16.23 6.63
N ARG A 214 -4.34 16.46 6.87
CA ARG A 214 -3.51 17.36 6.04
C ARG A 214 -3.23 16.77 4.67
N ALA A 215 -3.04 15.45 4.58
CA ALA A 215 -2.93 14.74 3.32
C ALA A 215 -4.25 14.81 2.53
N LEU A 216 -5.41 14.78 3.20
CA LEU A 216 -6.70 15.00 2.54
C LEU A 216 -6.80 16.42 1.95
N ASP A 217 -6.39 17.45 2.69
CA ASP A 217 -6.41 18.84 2.20
C ASP A 217 -5.55 19.03 0.95
N TYR A 218 -4.48 18.22 0.80
CA TYR A 218 -3.60 18.29 -0.35
C TYR A 218 -4.35 17.98 -1.65
N PHE A 219 -5.27 17.03 -1.59
CA PHE A 219 -6.06 16.58 -2.74
C PHE A 219 -7.14 17.58 -3.15
N ILE A 220 -7.46 18.59 -2.34
CA ILE A 220 -8.30 19.72 -2.77
C ILE A 220 -7.61 20.45 -3.93
N TYR A 221 -6.28 20.57 -3.87
CA TYR A 221 -5.51 21.27 -4.89
C TYR A 221 -5.03 20.34 -6.01
N SER A 222 -4.59 19.12 -5.69
CA SER A 222 -4.06 18.19 -6.72
C SER A 222 -5.15 17.53 -7.55
N LYS A 223 -6.36 17.36 -7.00
CA LYS A 223 -7.53 16.75 -7.67
C LYS A 223 -7.23 15.36 -8.27
N SER A 224 -6.37 14.58 -7.61
CA SER A 224 -5.85 13.30 -8.14
C SER A 224 -6.38 12.04 -7.45
N LEU A 225 -7.48 12.16 -6.69
CA LEU A 225 -8.19 11.02 -6.12
C LEU A 225 -9.14 10.39 -7.13
N SER A 226 -9.11 9.07 -7.23
CA SER A 226 -10.04 8.25 -8.02
C SER A 226 -11.42 8.14 -7.35
N ASP A 227 -12.39 7.61 -8.10
CA ASP A 227 -13.77 7.42 -7.61
C ASP A 227 -13.80 6.43 -6.43
N GLU A 228 -13.00 5.36 -6.52
CA GLU A 228 -12.85 4.37 -5.47
C GLU A 228 -12.20 4.97 -4.21
N GLU A 229 -11.12 5.73 -4.36
CA GLU A 229 -10.43 6.41 -3.26
C GLU A 229 -11.33 7.43 -2.56
N LEU A 230 -12.10 8.22 -3.31
CA LEU A 230 -13.08 9.17 -2.74
C LEU A 230 -14.18 8.43 -1.97
N SER A 231 -14.67 7.32 -2.53
CA SER A 231 -15.71 6.50 -1.90
C SER A 231 -15.20 5.88 -0.59
N GLU A 232 -13.99 5.33 -0.59
CA GLU A 232 -13.32 4.76 0.59
C GLU A 232 -13.18 5.80 1.71
N LEU A 233 -12.74 7.02 1.40
CA LEU A 233 -12.59 8.10 2.37
C LEU A 233 -13.92 8.53 3.00
N CYS A 234 -15.01 8.50 2.23
CA CYS A 234 -16.33 8.86 2.72
C CYS A 234 -16.96 7.80 3.63
N VAL A 235 -16.38 6.59 3.69
CA VAL A 235 -16.81 5.51 4.59
C VAL A 235 -15.69 5.06 5.55
N ASP A 236 -14.60 5.84 5.63
CA ASP A 236 -13.44 5.53 6.47
C ASP A 236 -13.85 5.25 7.92
N MET A 237 -13.20 4.29 8.57
CA MET A 237 -13.52 3.91 9.96
C MET A 237 -13.26 5.05 10.94
N GLU A 238 -12.28 5.92 10.66
CA GLU A 238 -11.96 7.08 11.47
C GLU A 238 -12.98 8.21 11.23
N GLN A 239 -13.76 8.49 12.29
CA GLN A 239 -14.90 9.41 12.23
C GLN A 239 -14.50 10.84 11.83
N GLY A 240 -13.36 11.35 12.31
CA GLY A 240 -12.90 12.70 12.01
C GLY A 240 -12.53 12.92 10.54
N LEU A 241 -11.89 11.95 9.92
CA LEU A 241 -11.48 11.92 8.53
C LEU A 241 -12.69 11.74 7.64
N ARG A 242 -13.56 10.78 7.94
CA ARG A 242 -14.83 10.56 7.23
C ARG A 242 -15.67 11.83 7.17
N ARG A 243 -15.87 12.49 8.32
CA ARG A 243 -16.61 13.76 8.40
C ARG A 243 -15.97 14.87 7.56
N LYS A 244 -14.63 14.91 7.52
CA LYS A 244 -13.87 15.91 6.76
C LYS A 244 -13.96 15.62 5.25
N ALA A 245 -13.75 14.38 4.83
CA ALA A 245 -13.86 13.94 3.44
C ALA A 245 -15.24 14.27 2.86
N ILE A 246 -16.31 13.93 3.57
CA ILE A 246 -17.67 14.24 3.13
C ILE A 246 -17.89 15.76 3.03
N ASN A 247 -17.41 16.54 4.01
CA ASN A 247 -17.57 18.00 3.99
C ASN A 247 -16.82 18.66 2.83
N LEU A 248 -15.71 18.08 2.40
CA LEU A 248 -14.86 18.58 1.30
C LEU A 248 -15.14 17.87 -0.03
N LEU A 249 -16.12 16.96 -0.12
CA LEU A 249 -16.27 16.08 -1.27
C LEU A 249 -16.43 16.85 -2.59
N ASN A 250 -17.20 17.94 -2.58
CA ASN A 250 -17.36 18.84 -3.73
C ASN A 250 -16.04 19.53 -4.14
N GLU A 251 -15.16 19.77 -3.17
CA GLU A 251 -13.82 20.34 -3.35
C GLU A 251 -12.75 19.27 -3.65
N LEU A 252 -13.05 17.99 -3.54
CA LEU A 252 -12.12 16.90 -3.87
C LEU A 252 -12.37 16.33 -5.27
N ILE A 253 -13.62 16.35 -5.73
CA ILE A 253 -14.01 15.88 -7.06
C ILE A 253 -13.31 16.69 -8.16
N SER A 254 -12.81 15.97 -9.16
CA SER A 254 -12.25 16.48 -10.42
C SER A 254 -13.22 16.22 -11.59
N PRO A 255 -13.05 16.88 -12.74
CA PRO A 255 -13.87 16.61 -13.93
C PRO A 255 -13.74 15.19 -14.51
N VAL A 256 -12.71 14.43 -14.10
CA VAL A 256 -12.49 13.05 -14.56
C VAL A 256 -13.30 12.04 -13.75
N ASN A 257 -13.71 12.42 -12.54
CA ASN A 257 -14.45 11.53 -11.65
C ASN A 257 -15.87 11.28 -12.17
N LYS A 258 -16.34 10.03 -12.04
CA LYS A 258 -17.71 9.66 -12.37
C LYS A 258 -18.58 9.84 -11.14
N ILE A 259 -19.26 10.99 -11.09
CA ILE A 259 -20.05 11.41 -9.93
C ILE A 259 -21.10 10.37 -9.55
N GLU A 260 -21.72 9.71 -10.53
CA GLU A 260 -22.73 8.67 -10.30
C GLU A 260 -22.18 7.51 -9.45
N ILE A 261 -20.95 7.06 -9.72
CA ILE A 261 -20.29 5.99 -8.95
C ILE A 261 -20.09 6.41 -7.49
N ILE A 262 -19.72 7.68 -7.27
CA ILE A 262 -19.54 8.22 -5.92
C ILE A 262 -20.88 8.25 -5.17
N PHE A 263 -21.97 8.67 -5.82
CA PHE A 263 -23.31 8.65 -5.21
C PHE A 263 -23.74 7.21 -4.87
N GLU A 264 -23.57 6.28 -5.81
CA GLU A 264 -23.91 4.85 -5.66
C GLU A 264 -23.16 4.19 -4.50
N ASN A 265 -21.87 4.49 -4.36
CA ASN A 265 -21.04 3.86 -3.34
C ASN A 265 -21.16 4.57 -1.98
N VAL A 266 -21.31 5.88 -1.93
CA VAL A 266 -21.25 6.61 -0.66
C VAL A 266 -22.60 6.70 0.03
N ILE A 267 -23.67 7.08 -0.68
CA ILE A 267 -24.97 7.38 -0.04
C ILE A 267 -25.56 6.18 0.70
N PRO A 268 -25.62 4.96 0.11
CA PRO A 268 -26.15 3.79 0.83
C PRO A 268 -25.33 3.43 2.07
N ASN A 269 -24.01 3.62 2.02
CA ASN A 269 -23.15 3.32 3.15
C ASN A 269 -23.36 4.33 4.28
N ILE A 270 -23.37 5.64 4.00
CA ILE A 270 -23.56 6.66 5.04
C ILE A 270 -24.97 6.64 5.64
N ALA A 271 -25.98 6.21 4.88
CA ALA A 271 -27.36 6.04 5.37
C ALA A 271 -27.43 5.05 6.55
N ASN A 272 -26.56 4.06 6.56
CA ASN A 272 -26.50 3.01 7.58
C ASN A 272 -25.53 3.30 8.73
N ILE A 273 -24.81 4.44 8.70
CA ILE A 273 -23.87 4.81 9.77
C ILE A 273 -24.64 5.49 10.90
N ASP A 274 -24.39 5.08 12.14
CA ASP A 274 -24.90 5.72 13.36
C ASP A 274 -24.14 7.04 13.69
N ASP A 275 -24.02 7.91 12.70
CA ASP A 275 -23.45 9.25 12.82
C ASP A 275 -24.32 10.25 12.05
N VAL A 276 -25.35 10.76 12.75
CA VAL A 276 -26.23 11.81 12.25
C VAL A 276 -25.46 13.03 11.74
N GLY A 277 -24.28 13.32 12.32
CA GLY A 277 -23.43 14.41 11.87
C GLY A 277 -22.86 14.19 10.46
N VAL A 278 -22.62 12.95 10.06
CA VAL A 278 -22.16 12.60 8.70
C VAL A 278 -23.27 12.83 7.69
N LEU A 279 -24.48 12.32 7.94
CA LEU A 279 -25.64 12.51 7.07
C LEU A 279 -25.93 13.98 6.80
N ARG A 280 -25.93 14.80 7.86
CA ARG A 280 -26.18 16.25 7.73
C ARG A 280 -25.13 17.00 6.91
N ARG A 281 -23.87 16.54 6.92
CA ARG A 281 -22.80 17.11 6.07
C ARG A 281 -22.95 16.64 4.63
N ALA A 282 -23.24 15.37 4.44
CA ALA A 282 -23.43 14.76 3.13
C ALA A 282 -24.51 15.50 2.32
N ILE A 283 -25.65 15.85 2.94
CA ILE A 283 -26.74 16.58 2.25
C ILE A 283 -26.23 17.83 1.53
N LYS A 284 -25.42 18.66 2.21
CA LYS A 284 -24.91 19.90 1.61
C LYS A 284 -23.90 19.60 0.50
N SER A 285 -22.97 18.69 0.74
CA SER A 285 -21.93 18.35 -0.25
C SER A 285 -22.53 17.74 -1.51
N PHE A 286 -23.43 16.77 -1.40
CA PHE A 286 -24.04 16.11 -2.55
C PHE A 286 -24.91 17.07 -3.36
N ILE A 287 -25.71 17.93 -2.72
CA ILE A 287 -26.48 18.97 -3.43
C ILE A 287 -25.55 19.91 -4.21
N ASN A 288 -24.39 20.25 -3.65
CA ASN A 288 -23.43 21.13 -4.32
C ASN A 288 -22.66 20.45 -5.46
N ILE A 289 -22.57 19.11 -5.46
CA ILE A 289 -21.96 18.33 -6.53
C ILE A 289 -22.95 18.18 -7.67
N ASP A 290 -24.14 17.67 -7.37
CA ASP A 290 -25.20 17.45 -8.35
C ASP A 290 -26.57 17.37 -7.65
N ILE A 291 -27.43 18.36 -7.93
CA ILE A 291 -28.79 18.44 -7.35
C ILE A 291 -29.68 17.32 -7.88
N GLU A 292 -29.58 16.98 -9.16
CA GLU A 292 -30.42 15.96 -9.79
C GLU A 292 -30.16 14.58 -9.20
N LEU A 293 -28.89 14.18 -9.09
CA LEU A 293 -28.51 12.94 -8.44
C LEU A 293 -28.88 12.95 -6.97
N SER A 294 -28.72 14.09 -6.28
CA SER A 294 -29.12 14.22 -4.87
C SER A 294 -30.60 13.91 -4.66
N LEU A 295 -31.48 14.45 -5.50
CA LEU A 295 -32.92 14.16 -5.41
C LEU A 295 -33.22 12.67 -5.60
N ARG A 296 -32.52 11.99 -6.51
CA ARG A 296 -32.71 10.55 -6.76
C ARG A 296 -32.27 9.69 -5.59
N TYR A 297 -31.19 10.05 -4.91
CA TYR A 297 -30.57 9.21 -3.89
C TYR A 297 -31.03 9.52 -2.46
N PHE A 298 -31.48 10.74 -2.14
CA PHE A 298 -31.81 11.12 -0.75
C PHE A 298 -32.99 10.38 -0.14
N ASN A 299 -33.82 9.71 -0.94
CA ASN A 299 -34.83 8.79 -0.44
C ASN A 299 -34.22 7.67 0.41
N LEU A 300 -32.96 7.28 0.16
CA LEU A 300 -32.24 6.27 0.95
C LEU A 300 -31.91 6.71 2.38
N PHE A 301 -32.02 8.01 2.71
CA PHE A 301 -31.90 8.49 4.08
C PHE A 301 -33.15 8.24 4.91
N PHE A 302 -34.22 7.68 4.33
CA PHE A 302 -35.47 7.40 5.03
C PHE A 302 -35.66 5.88 5.27
N PRO A 303 -36.12 5.45 6.46
CA PRO A 303 -36.46 6.29 7.62
C PRO A 303 -35.20 6.94 8.23
N ALA A 304 -35.27 8.25 8.47
CA ALA A 304 -34.13 8.97 9.05
C ALA A 304 -33.96 8.61 10.53
N ASN A 305 -32.73 8.78 11.05
CA ASN A 305 -32.43 8.56 12.47
C ASN A 305 -32.71 9.80 13.34
N ASP A 306 -32.95 10.97 12.72
CA ASP A 306 -33.14 12.24 13.42
C ASP A 306 -33.96 13.26 12.63
N VAL A 307 -34.56 14.24 13.33
CA VAL A 307 -35.35 15.34 12.72
C VAL A 307 -34.47 16.35 11.97
N GLY A 308 -33.17 16.39 12.26
CA GLY A 308 -32.23 17.30 11.62
C GLY A 308 -31.94 16.93 10.16
N THR A 309 -32.02 15.65 9.79
CA THR A 309 -31.86 15.18 8.40
C THR A 309 -32.90 15.79 7.45
N PRO A 310 -34.23 15.59 7.64
CA PRO A 310 -35.25 16.20 6.77
C PRO A 310 -35.19 17.73 6.81
N LYS A 311 -34.97 18.33 7.98
CA LYS A 311 -34.77 19.79 8.11
C LYS A 311 -33.62 20.29 7.22
N ARG A 312 -32.51 19.56 7.15
CA ARG A 312 -31.33 19.95 6.36
C ARG A 312 -31.55 19.75 4.86
N ILE A 313 -32.26 18.71 4.45
CA ILE A 313 -32.67 18.51 3.05
C ILE A 313 -33.47 19.72 2.57
N ILE A 314 -34.57 20.05 3.27
CA ILE A 314 -35.45 21.17 2.90
C ILE A 314 -34.68 22.50 2.86
N ALA A 315 -33.85 22.76 3.86
CA ALA A 315 -33.07 24.00 3.92
C ALA A 315 -32.11 24.15 2.73
N ASN A 316 -31.36 23.10 2.35
CA ASN A 316 -30.40 23.18 1.24
C ASN A 316 -31.11 23.20 -0.13
N LEU A 317 -32.24 22.49 -0.29
CA LEU A 317 -33.04 22.58 -1.51
C LEU A 317 -33.62 24.00 -1.70
N LYS A 318 -34.03 24.65 -0.61
CA LYS A 318 -34.50 26.04 -0.65
C LYS A 318 -33.36 27.02 -0.98
N GLU A 319 -32.17 26.81 -0.44
CA GLU A 319 -30.98 27.61 -0.77
C GLU A 319 -30.64 27.50 -2.28
N LYS A 320 -30.90 26.35 -2.89
CA LYS A 320 -30.68 26.07 -4.32
C LYS A 320 -31.93 26.23 -5.20
N GLU A 321 -32.94 26.96 -4.73
CA GLU A 321 -34.25 27.02 -5.39
C GLU A 321 -34.19 27.50 -6.85
N THR A 322 -33.33 28.45 -7.20
CA THR A 322 -33.18 28.94 -8.58
C THR A 322 -32.69 27.84 -9.51
N GLU A 323 -31.66 27.11 -9.10
CA GLU A 323 -31.07 25.99 -9.84
C GLU A 323 -32.07 24.84 -9.97
N LEU A 324 -32.81 24.55 -8.90
CA LEU A 324 -33.86 23.56 -8.86
C LEU A 324 -35.01 23.87 -9.84
N ASN A 325 -35.48 25.12 -9.91
CA ASN A 325 -36.53 25.50 -10.88
C ASN A 325 -36.08 25.27 -12.31
N PHE A 326 -34.85 25.70 -12.64
CA PHE A 326 -34.28 25.51 -13.96
C PHE A 326 -34.16 24.02 -14.33
N LEU A 327 -33.69 23.17 -13.41
CA LEU A 327 -33.60 21.73 -13.63
C LEU A 327 -34.97 21.09 -13.86
N ILE A 328 -36.01 21.51 -13.12
CA ILE A 328 -37.38 20.99 -13.29
C ILE A 328 -37.98 21.40 -14.63
N GLU A 329 -37.69 22.62 -15.11
CA GLU A 329 -38.12 23.06 -16.45
C GLU A 329 -37.50 22.20 -17.56
N LEU A 330 -36.23 21.82 -17.40
CA LEU A 330 -35.51 20.95 -18.34
C LEU A 330 -35.91 19.47 -18.24
N LYS A 331 -36.17 19.01 -17.01
CA LYS A 331 -36.47 17.60 -16.68
C LYS A 331 -37.71 17.53 -15.79
N PRO A 332 -38.92 17.60 -16.38
CA PRO A 332 -40.17 17.65 -15.63
C PRO A 332 -40.43 16.42 -14.74
N ASP A 333 -39.79 15.29 -15.01
CA ASP A 333 -39.84 14.07 -14.20
C ASP A 333 -39.20 14.26 -12.81
N LEU A 334 -38.17 15.12 -12.68
CA LEU A 334 -37.56 15.44 -11.39
C LEU A 334 -38.53 16.10 -10.42
N LYS A 335 -39.58 16.73 -10.94
CA LYS A 335 -40.65 17.33 -10.13
C LYS A 335 -41.32 16.31 -9.23
N VAL A 336 -41.58 15.10 -9.75
CA VAL A 336 -42.23 14.02 -9.00
C VAL A 336 -41.30 13.56 -7.87
N THR A 337 -40.03 13.31 -8.20
CA THR A 337 -39.00 12.91 -7.23
C THR A 337 -38.84 13.94 -6.11
N LEU A 338 -38.85 15.24 -6.45
CA LEU A 338 -38.79 16.32 -5.46
C LEU A 338 -40.01 16.29 -4.52
N ILE A 339 -41.22 16.18 -5.08
CA ILE A 339 -42.46 16.14 -4.30
C ILE A 339 -42.44 14.94 -3.33
N ASP A 340 -42.05 13.76 -3.81
CA ASP A 340 -41.97 12.55 -2.99
C ASP A 340 -40.97 12.72 -1.84
N LEU A 341 -39.77 13.24 -2.11
CA LEU A 341 -38.76 13.51 -1.09
C LEU A 341 -39.23 14.54 -0.06
N VAL A 342 -39.89 15.62 -0.50
CA VAL A 342 -40.45 16.66 0.40
C VAL A 342 -41.56 16.08 1.27
N ASN A 343 -42.44 15.24 0.71
CA ASN A 343 -43.47 14.54 1.45
C ASN A 343 -42.88 13.60 2.52
N MET A 344 -41.84 12.84 2.18
CA MET A 344 -41.09 12.02 3.16
C MET A 344 -40.53 12.90 4.30
N CYS A 345 -39.98 14.07 3.96
CA CYS A 345 -39.50 15.01 4.96
C CYS A 345 -40.62 15.50 5.90
N ILE A 346 -41.76 15.95 5.37
CA ILE A 346 -42.85 16.53 6.17
C ILE A 346 -43.49 15.49 7.10
N ASN A 347 -43.66 14.27 6.60
CA ASN A 347 -44.25 13.16 7.33
C ASN A 347 -43.32 12.61 8.43
N TYR A 348 -42.04 13.04 8.43
CA TYR A 348 -41.10 12.72 9.47
C TYR A 348 -41.39 13.53 10.75
N ASN A 349 -41.83 12.84 11.81
CA ASN A 349 -42.28 13.38 13.12
C ASN A 349 -43.60 14.20 13.02
N SER A 350 -44.45 14.21 14.05
CA SER A 350 -45.75 14.88 14.05
C SER A 350 -45.71 16.37 14.43
N GLU A 351 -44.60 16.87 14.98
CA GLU A 351 -44.50 18.25 15.46
C GLU A 351 -44.47 19.27 14.31
N LYS A 352 -45.27 20.34 14.43
CA LYS A 352 -45.23 21.49 13.52
C LYS A 352 -44.01 22.35 13.84
N THR A 353 -43.21 22.63 12.82
CA THR A 353 -41.94 23.37 12.93
C THR A 353 -41.73 24.24 11.69
N ASP A 354 -40.95 25.31 11.80
CA ASP A 354 -40.78 26.30 10.73
C ASP A 354 -40.31 25.70 9.39
N TRP A 355 -39.44 24.68 9.43
CA TRP A 355 -38.96 24.02 8.21
C TRP A 355 -40.06 23.24 7.48
N LYS A 356 -41.12 22.80 8.17
CA LYS A 356 -42.30 22.20 7.53
C LYS A 356 -43.15 23.23 6.81
N ASN A 357 -43.17 24.48 7.25
CA ASN A 357 -43.83 25.55 6.50
C ASN A 357 -43.10 25.78 5.18
N ILE A 358 -41.76 25.84 5.20
CA ILE A 358 -40.93 25.92 3.99
C ILE A 358 -41.20 24.73 3.06
N ALA A 359 -41.27 23.52 3.61
CA ALA A 359 -41.57 22.31 2.84
C ALA A 359 -42.98 22.37 2.20
N ASN A 360 -44.00 22.82 2.93
CA ASN A 360 -45.35 23.01 2.40
C ASN A 360 -45.40 24.09 1.30
N GLU A 361 -44.67 25.19 1.46
CA GLU A 361 -44.53 26.21 0.41
C GLU A 361 -43.92 25.63 -0.87
N MET A 362 -42.91 24.77 -0.74
CA MET A 362 -42.34 24.04 -1.88
C MET A 362 -43.39 23.13 -2.54
N LEU A 363 -44.14 22.34 -1.76
CA LEU A 363 -45.21 21.48 -2.31
C LEU A 363 -46.25 22.26 -3.09
N ILE A 364 -46.71 23.40 -2.55
CA ILE A 364 -47.67 24.29 -3.23
C ILE A 364 -47.07 24.81 -4.54
N LYS A 365 -45.83 25.30 -4.50
CA LYS A 365 -45.15 25.86 -5.68
C LYS A 365 -44.98 24.82 -6.78
N TYR A 366 -44.59 23.59 -6.42
CA TYR A 366 -44.41 22.50 -7.36
C TYR A 366 -45.72 21.71 -7.58
N GLY A 367 -46.88 22.18 -7.12
CA GLY A 367 -48.18 21.60 -7.48
C GLY A 367 -48.40 20.17 -7.00
N ALA A 368 -47.94 19.84 -5.79
CA ALA A 368 -48.46 18.68 -5.07
C ALA A 368 -49.87 19.03 -4.57
N ASN A 369 -50.89 18.35 -5.12
CA ASN A 369 -52.30 18.54 -4.73
C ASN A 369 -52.61 17.83 -3.43
#